data_AF-A0A087QQQ2-F1
#
_entry.id   AF-A0A087QQQ2-F1
#
_cell.length_a   1.000
_cell.length_b   1.000
_cell.length_c   1.000
_cell.angle_alpha   90.00
_cell.angle_beta   90.00
_cell.angle_gamma   90.00
#
_symmetry.space_group_name_H-M   'P 1'
#
loop_
_entity.id
_entity.type
_entity.pdbx_description
1 polymer ?
#
loop_
_entity_poly.entity_id
_entity_poly.type
_entity_poly.pdbx_seq_one_letter_code
_entity_poly.pdbx_strand_id
1 'polypeptide(L)'
;GGNLGVHLNLHQDLVNGTVGQSVLLPVSYRFGGAPRFPVSIAWTYTNSLNTLIACTLLNCSLGAGGDPRLVWSMAPWVVLLGCSAKCFPHPTYRGRAELFPENGSLLLRDLKLSDSGVYSV
;
A
#
# COMPACT_ATOMS: atom_id res chain seq x y z
N GLY A 1 21.43 -12.34 -5.82
CA GLY A 1 20.43 -11.84 -4.87
C GLY A 1 20.15 -10.40 -5.18
N GLY A 2 18.93 -10.06 -5.59
CA GLY A 2 18.55 -8.67 -5.88
C GLY A 2 17.69 -8.14 -4.75
N ASN A 3 18.18 -7.14 -4.03
CA ASN A 3 17.36 -6.38 -3.09
C ASN A 3 16.31 -5.65 -3.94
N LEU A 4 15.04 -6.06 -3.88
CA LEU A 4 13.96 -5.36 -4.57
C LEU A 4 13.89 -3.97 -3.96
N GLY A 5 14.40 -2.96 -4.67
CA GLY A 5 14.49 -1.57 -4.22
C GLY A 5 13.12 -0.91 -4.11
N VAL A 6 12.22 -1.43 -3.28
CA VAL A 6 10.94 -0.81 -2.97
C VAL A 6 11.18 0.25 -1.91
N HIS A 7 10.81 1.48 -2.22
CA HIS A 7 10.88 2.60 -1.29
C HIS A 7 9.45 2.95 -0.87
N LEU A 8 9.07 2.51 0.33
CA LEU A 8 7.83 2.88 0.98
C LEU A 8 7.99 4.25 1.66
N ASN A 9 6.96 5.08 1.58
CA ASN A 9 6.89 6.37 2.26
C ASN A 9 5.58 6.44 3.04
N LEU A 10 5.70 6.54 4.37
CA LEU A 10 4.57 6.74 5.27
C LEU A 10 4.28 8.24 5.32
N HIS A 11 3.06 8.64 4.99
CA HIS A 11 2.70 10.06 5.06
C HIS A 11 2.29 10.49 6.46
N GLN A 12 1.83 9.54 7.28
CA GLN A 12 1.42 9.78 8.67
C GLN A 12 1.75 8.55 9.51
N ASP A 13 2.45 8.76 10.63
CA ASP A 13 2.82 7.68 11.56
C ASP A 13 1.70 7.38 12.57
N LEU A 14 0.86 8.37 12.85
CA LEU A 14 -0.30 8.25 13.73
C LEU A 14 -1.54 8.79 13.02
N VAL A 15 -2.58 7.95 12.93
CA VAL A 15 -3.87 8.33 12.34
C VAL A 15 -4.97 8.09 13.37
N ASN A 16 -5.74 9.15 13.65
CA ASN A 16 -6.89 9.07 14.55
C ASN A 16 -8.16 8.77 13.75
N GLY A 17 -9.00 7.89 14.30
CA GLY A 17 -10.28 7.52 13.70
C GLY A 17 -11.39 7.48 14.74
N THR A 18 -12.62 7.70 14.29
CA THR A 18 -13.83 7.66 15.12
C THR A 18 -14.60 6.38 14.83
N VAL A 19 -15.11 5.72 15.87
CA VAL A 19 -15.94 4.51 15.74
C VAL A 19 -17.11 4.76 14.77
N GLY A 20 -17.36 3.82 13.85
CA GLY A 20 -18.38 3.90 12.81
C GLY A 20 -18.02 4.77 11.60
N GLN A 21 -16.93 5.54 11.66
CA GLN A 21 -16.43 6.32 10.52
C GLN A 21 -15.42 5.53 9.69
N SER A 22 -14.96 6.13 8.59
CA SER A 22 -13.86 5.59 7.79
C SER A 22 -12.58 6.37 8.04
N VAL A 23 -11.45 5.69 7.94
CA VAL A 23 -10.12 6.31 8.03
C VAL A 23 -9.23 5.81 6.91
N LEU A 24 -8.40 6.71 6.39
CA LEU A 24 -7.38 6.39 5.41
C LEU A 24 -6.04 6.26 6.13
N LEU A 25 -5.30 5.19 5.87
CA LEU A 25 -3.89 5.03 6.22
C LEU A 25 -3.06 5.39 4.96
N PRO A 26 -2.55 6.63 4.88
CA PRO A 26 -1.93 7.12 3.65
C PRO A 26 -0.47 6.67 3.56
N VAL A 27 -0.18 5.86 2.56
CA VAL A 27 1.20 5.50 2.17
C VAL A 27 1.38 5.71 0.68
N SER A 28 2.64 5.85 0.27
CA SER A 28 3.05 5.77 -1.12
C SER A 28 4.23 4.82 -1.23
N TYR A 29 4.36 4.15 -2.37
CA TYR A 29 5.53 3.34 -2.66
C TYR A 29 6.03 3.64 -4.07
N ARG A 30 7.32 3.38 -4.27
CA ARG A 30 7.98 3.46 -5.58
C ARG A 30 9.02 2.36 -5.69
N PHE A 31 9.32 1.93 -6.91
CA PHE A 31 10.37 0.97 -7.16
C PHE A 31 11.62 1.66 -7.69
N GLY A 32 12.80 1.23 -7.26
CA GLY A 32 14.10 1.65 -7.82
C GLY A 32 14.41 1.03 -9.18
N GLY A 33 13.45 0.34 -9.78
CA GLY A 33 13.56 -0.30 -11.09
C GLY A 33 12.23 -0.97 -11.47
N ALA A 34 12.14 -1.57 -12.66
CA ALA A 34 10.94 -2.29 -13.08
C ALA A 34 10.69 -3.50 -12.15
N PRO A 35 9.55 -3.55 -11.43
CA PRO A 35 9.25 -4.69 -10.57
C PRO A 35 8.96 -5.94 -11.41
N ARG A 36 9.20 -7.11 -10.82
CA ARG A 36 8.75 -8.37 -11.39
C ARG A 36 7.32 -8.63 -10.94
N PHE A 37 6.45 -8.97 -11.88
CA PHE A 37 5.07 -9.31 -11.60
C PHE A 37 4.89 -10.81 -11.36
N PRO A 38 3.92 -11.20 -10.52
CA PRO A 38 2.99 -10.32 -9.79
C PRO A 38 3.63 -9.61 -8.58
N VAL A 39 3.15 -8.40 -8.28
CA VAL A 39 3.52 -7.67 -7.06
C VAL A 39 2.42 -7.88 -6.02
N SER A 40 2.78 -8.18 -4.78
CA SER A 40 1.81 -8.33 -3.69
C SER A 40 1.96 -7.20 -2.68
N ILE A 41 0.84 -6.61 -2.26
CA ILE A 41 0.76 -5.64 -1.16
C ILE A 41 -0.13 -6.25 -0.09
N ALA A 42 0.34 -6.28 1.16
CA ALA A 42 -0.39 -6.88 2.26
C ALA A 42 -0.36 -5.97 3.48
N TRP A 43 -1.53 -5.52 3.91
CA TRP A 43 -1.67 -4.84 5.20
C TRP A 43 -1.85 -5.87 6.30
N THR A 44 -1.05 -5.77 7.35
CA THR A 44 -1.03 -6.70 8.48
C THR A 44 -1.11 -5.94 9.80
N TYR A 45 -1.63 -6.60 10.82
CA TYR A 45 -1.57 -6.11 12.19
C TYR A 45 -0.24 -6.55 12.81
N THR A 46 0.63 -5.61 13.20
CA THR A 46 2.01 -5.90 13.61
C THR A 46 2.09 -6.91 14.76
N ASN A 47 1.12 -6.85 15.69
CA ASN A 47 1.13 -7.65 16.90
C ASN A 47 0.67 -9.11 16.71
N SER A 48 -0.01 -9.42 15.60
CA SER A 48 -0.55 -10.76 15.35
C SER A 48 -0.17 -11.34 13.98
N LEU A 49 0.50 -10.55 13.14
CA LEU A 49 0.76 -10.84 11.72
C LEU A 49 -0.50 -11.24 10.94
N ASN A 50 -1.69 -10.96 11.49
CA ASN A 50 -2.95 -11.23 10.82
C ASN A 50 -3.10 -10.23 9.68
N THR A 51 -3.15 -10.76 8.47
CA THR A 51 -3.40 -9.98 7.26
C THR A 51 -4.81 -9.41 7.30
N LEU A 52 -4.94 -8.08 7.22
CA LEU A 52 -6.22 -7.42 7.04
C LEU A 52 -6.72 -7.62 5.62
N ILE A 53 -5.84 -7.34 4.67
CA ILE A 53 -6.09 -7.46 3.24
C ILE A 53 -4.77 -7.70 2.52
N ALA A 54 -4.76 -8.69 1.63
CA ALA A 54 -3.67 -8.91 0.69
C ALA A 54 -4.20 -8.73 -0.73
N CYS A 55 -3.49 -7.95 -1.53
CA CYS A 55 -3.80 -7.73 -2.93
C CYS A 55 -2.63 -8.14 -3.81
N THR A 56 -2.94 -8.84 -4.88
CA THR A 56 -1.98 -9.19 -5.94
C THR A 56 -2.24 -8.28 -7.13
N LEU A 57 -1.24 -7.48 -7.48
CA LEU A 57 -1.23 -6.58 -8.62
C LEU A 57 -0.77 -7.31 -9.87
N LEU A 58 -1.58 -7.18 -10.91
CA LEU A 58 -1.47 -7.82 -12.22
C LEU A 58 -1.62 -6.74 -13.30
N ASN A 59 -0.98 -6.96 -14.46
CA ASN A 59 -1.15 -6.12 -15.65
C ASN A 59 -0.94 -4.62 -15.43
N CYS A 60 -0.02 -4.23 -14.55
CA CYS A 60 0.29 -2.83 -14.31
C CYS A 60 1.14 -2.25 -15.45
N SER A 61 0.84 -1.01 -15.82
CA SER A 61 1.74 -0.18 -16.63
C SER A 61 2.81 0.45 -15.73
N LEU A 62 4.01 0.65 -16.29
CA LEU A 62 5.12 1.30 -15.58
C LEU A 62 5.20 2.77 -15.98
N GLY A 63 5.09 3.66 -14.99
CA GLY A 63 5.32 5.09 -15.16
C GLY A 63 6.70 5.48 -14.65
N ALA A 64 7.39 6.39 -15.36
CA ALA A 64 8.62 6.99 -14.86
C ALA A 64 8.30 8.07 -13.81
N GLY A 65 8.83 7.89 -12.60
CA GLY A 65 8.76 8.87 -11.51
C GLY A 65 10.08 9.63 -11.37
N GLY A 66 10.06 10.93 -11.62
CA GLY A 66 11.22 11.81 -11.41
C GLY A 66 10.75 13.25 -11.21
N ASP A 67 11.40 13.98 -10.30
CA ASP A 67 11.24 15.43 -10.21
C ASP A 67 12.02 16.06 -11.38
N PRO A 68 11.36 16.71 -12.35
CA PRO A 68 12.04 17.34 -13.47
C PRO A 68 13.05 18.43 -13.06
N ARG A 69 13.04 18.86 -11.79
CA ARG A 69 13.98 19.86 -11.25
C ARG A 69 15.33 19.27 -10.79
N LEU A 70 15.42 17.97 -10.56
CA LEU A 70 16.62 17.33 -10.01
C LEU A 70 17.38 16.56 -11.12
N VAL A 71 17.99 17.35 -12.02
CA VAL A 71 18.72 16.92 -13.24
C VAL A 71 19.90 15.95 -12.98
N TRP A 72 20.29 15.69 -11.72
CA TRP A 72 21.39 14.79 -11.36
C TRP A 72 20.96 13.48 -10.65
N SER A 73 19.66 13.18 -10.51
CA SER A 73 19.21 11.93 -9.89
C SER A 73 19.22 10.78 -10.91
N MET A 74 20.34 10.09 -11.09
CA MET A 74 20.53 8.95 -12.01
C MET A 74 19.76 7.66 -11.63
N ALA A 75 18.69 7.75 -10.83
CA ALA A 75 17.81 6.62 -10.55
C ALA A 75 16.36 7.01 -10.91
N PRO A 76 15.86 6.65 -12.11
CA PRO A 76 14.44 6.78 -12.40
C PRO A 76 13.69 5.77 -11.52
N TRP A 77 13.00 6.26 -10.51
CA TRP A 77 12.05 5.43 -9.77
C TRP A 77 10.86 5.12 -10.68
N VAL A 78 10.21 3.99 -10.47
CA VAL A 78 9.08 3.52 -11.24
C VAL A 78 7.85 3.51 -10.36
N VAL A 79 6.75 4.06 -10.88
CA VAL A 79 5.40 3.98 -10.28
C VAL A 79 4.55 3.01 -11.09
N LEU A 80 3.56 2.41 -10.43
CA LEU A 80 2.60 1.53 -11.09
C LEU A 80 1.35 2.31 -11.48
N LEU A 81 0.87 2.09 -12.69
CA LEU A 81 -0.29 2.77 -13.26
C LEU A 81 -1.27 1.75 -13.85
N GLY A 82 -2.58 2.00 -13.70
CA GLY A 82 -3.62 1.18 -14.33
C GLY A 82 -3.55 -0.30 -13.95
N CYS A 83 -3.19 -0.59 -12.70
CA CYS A 83 -3.07 -1.97 -12.24
C CYS A 83 -4.44 -2.65 -12.15
N SER A 84 -4.48 -3.93 -12.53
CA SER A 84 -5.55 -4.82 -12.09
C SER A 84 -5.16 -5.43 -10.75
N ALA A 85 -5.99 -5.27 -9.73
CA ALA A 85 -5.72 -5.82 -8.40
C ALA A 85 -6.72 -6.90 -8.04
N LYS A 86 -6.21 -8.06 -7.60
CA LYS A 86 -7.03 -9.11 -6.98
C LYS A 86 -6.80 -9.10 -5.48
N CYS A 87 -7.82 -8.70 -4.73
CA CYS A 87 -7.74 -8.51 -3.29
C CYS A 87 -8.49 -9.58 -2.50
N PHE A 88 -7.90 -9.98 -1.38
CA PHE A 88 -8.40 -10.99 -0.45
C PHE A 88 -8.40 -10.40 0.96
N PRO A 89 -9.46 -9.67 1.35
CA PRO A 89 -9.61 -9.20 2.73
C PRO A 89 -9.91 -10.38 3.66
N HIS A 90 -9.36 -10.34 4.87
CA HIS A 90 -9.71 -11.28 5.93
C HIS A 90 -11.21 -11.17 6.26
N PRO A 91 -11.89 -12.28 6.62
CA PRO A 91 -13.34 -12.28 6.83
C PRO A 91 -13.87 -11.15 7.73
N THR A 92 -13.15 -10.83 8.81
CA THR A 92 -13.49 -9.73 9.76
C THR A 92 -13.48 -8.33 9.13
N TYR A 93 -12.73 -8.15 8.04
CA TYR A 93 -12.55 -6.89 7.33
C TYR A 93 -13.23 -6.87 5.96
N ARG A 94 -13.93 -7.94 5.59
CA ARG A 94 -14.64 -8.04 4.32
C ARG A 94 -15.70 -6.93 4.21
N GLY A 95 -15.60 -6.12 3.16
CA GLY A 95 -16.47 -4.95 2.94
C GLY A 95 -16.10 -3.71 3.77
N ARG A 96 -15.08 -3.80 4.64
CA ARG A 96 -14.57 -2.69 5.44
C ARG A 96 -13.18 -2.24 5.01
N ALA A 97 -12.32 -3.17 4.62
CA ALA A 97 -10.97 -2.87 4.13
C ALA A 97 -10.95 -2.77 2.61
N GLU A 98 -10.37 -1.69 2.10
CA GLU A 98 -10.15 -1.42 0.68
C GLU A 98 -8.72 -0.91 0.49
N LEU A 99 -7.99 -1.56 -0.42
CA LEU A 99 -6.61 -1.19 -0.74
C LEU A 99 -6.60 -0.41 -2.05
N PHE A 100 -5.85 0.68 -2.09
CA PHE A 100 -5.58 1.45 -3.30
C PHE A 100 -4.26 0.98 -3.94
N PRO A 101 -4.30 0.23 -5.04
CA PRO A 101 -3.11 -0.39 -5.63
C PRO A 101 -1.99 0.57 -5.97
N GLU A 102 -2.31 1.75 -6.48
CA GLU A 102 -1.38 2.69 -7.09
C GLU A 102 -0.45 3.35 -6.06
N ASN A 103 -0.92 3.51 -4.83
CA ASN A 103 -0.15 4.12 -3.73
C ASN A 103 0.03 3.16 -2.54
N GLY A 104 -0.70 2.06 -2.48
CA GLY A 104 -0.65 1.08 -1.39
C GLY A 104 -1.43 1.49 -0.15
N SER A 105 -2.16 2.62 -0.19
CA SER A 105 -2.95 3.12 0.93
C SER A 105 -4.11 2.20 1.28
N LEU A 106 -4.48 2.18 2.55
CA LEU A 106 -5.60 1.40 3.06
C LEU A 106 -6.73 2.33 3.52
N LEU A 107 -7.92 2.12 2.98
CA LEU A 107 -9.16 2.66 3.56
C LEU A 107 -9.79 1.60 4.44
N LEU A 108 -9.98 1.94 5.72
CA LEU A 108 -10.72 1.11 6.66
C LEU A 108 -12.02 1.82 7.04
N ARG A 109 -13.15 1.21 6.67
CA ARG A 109 -14.51 1.70 6.90
C ARG A 109 -15.12 1.08 8.15
N ASP A 110 -16.15 1.74 8.69
CA ASP A 110 -16.90 1.27 9.87
C ASP A 110 -15.95 0.85 11.00
N LEU A 111 -15.15 1.82 11.46
CA LEU A 111 -14.15 1.59 12.50
C LEU A 111 -14.74 1.04 13.79
N LYS A 112 -14.07 0.08 14.38
CA LYS A 112 -14.41 -0.51 15.68
C LYS A 112 -13.28 -0.24 16.67
N LEU A 113 -13.58 -0.23 17.96
CA LEU A 113 -12.55 -0.06 19.00
C LEU A 113 -11.44 -1.12 18.89
N SER A 114 -11.80 -2.34 18.49
CA SER A 114 -10.87 -3.45 18.24
C SER A 114 -9.95 -3.25 17.04
N ASP A 115 -10.23 -2.27 16.16
CA ASP A 115 -9.36 -1.93 15.04
C ASP A 115 -8.23 -0.97 15.46
N SER A 116 -8.15 -0.57 16.73
CA SER A 116 -7.02 0.25 17.20
C SER A 116 -5.74 -0.58 17.23
N GLY A 117 -4.62 -0.05 16.75
CA GLY A 117 -3.34 -0.74 16.82
C GLY A 117 -2.29 -0.26 15.83
N VAL A 118 -1.23 -1.06 15.71
CA VAL A 118 -0.13 -0.82 14.79
C VAL A 118 -0.30 -1.68 13.54
N TYR A 119 -0.20 -1.01 12.40
CA TYR A 119 -0.36 -1.59 11.08
C TYR A 119 0.98 -1.60 10.33
N SER A 120 1.19 -2.62 9.50
CA SER A 120 2.38 -2.75 8.65
C SER A 120 1.96 -3.12 7.23
N VAL A 121 2.77 -2.71 6.25
CA VAL A 121 2.55 -2.89 4.81
C VAL A 121 3.84 -3.28 4.09
#